data_AF-A0A934WJJ9-F1
#
_entry.id   AF-A0A934WJJ9-F1
#
_cell.length_a   1.000
_cell.length_b   1.000
_cell.length_c   1.000
_cell.angle_alpha   90.00
_cell.angle_beta   90.00
_cell.angle_gamma   90.00
#
_symmetry.space_group_name_H-M   'P 1'
#
loop_
_entity.id
_entity.type
_entity.pdbx_description
1 polymer ?
#
loop_
_entity_poly.entity_id
_entity_poly.type
_entity_poly.pdbx_seq_one_letter_code
_entity_poly.pdbx_strand_id
1 'polypeptide(L)'
;MTARLTDGLRSAVKTLRRDGPVGLVARTRLREPGAYEDWCEERDVIAIIATLRRLSERQLERIGMSHATLALDVEDLVARAIREREITGEVLRVVDTAPQRMMAAE
;
A
#
# COMPACT_ATOMS: atom_id res chain seq x y z
N MET A 1 17.52 6.88 -15.61
CA MET A 1 17.06 8.26 -15.28
C MET A 1 15.54 8.36 -15.03
N THR A 2 14.81 7.23 -14.95
CA THR A 2 13.35 7.16 -14.78
C THR A 2 12.89 7.00 -13.32
N ALA A 3 13.77 6.57 -12.41
CA ALA A 3 13.43 6.31 -11.00
C ALA A 3 13.09 7.58 -10.18
N ARG A 4 13.67 8.76 -10.50
CA ARG A 4 13.40 10.01 -9.76
C ARG A 4 12.02 10.61 -10.04
N LEU A 5 11.49 10.40 -11.25
CA LEU A 5 10.16 10.91 -11.62
C LEU A 5 9.04 10.14 -10.92
N THR A 6 9.22 8.83 -10.74
CA THR A 6 8.27 7.98 -10.01
C THR A 6 8.20 8.29 -8.51
N ASP A 7 9.33 8.64 -7.89
CA ASP A 7 9.35 9.03 -6.46
C ASP A 7 8.72 10.40 -6.23
N GLY A 8 8.96 11.38 -7.12
CA GLY A 8 8.32 12.69 -7.04
C GLY A 8 6.81 12.61 -7.18
N LEU A 9 6.31 11.80 -8.12
CA LEU A 9 4.87 11.58 -8.31
C LEU A 9 4.25 10.87 -7.10
N ARG A 10 4.92 9.85 -6.57
CA ARG A 10 4.47 9.11 -5.38
C ARG A 10 4.46 9.99 -4.12
N SER A 11 5.43 10.87 -3.98
CA SER A 11 5.49 11.86 -2.89
C SER A 11 4.38 12.89 -3.02
N ALA A 12 4.13 13.40 -4.23
CA ALA A 12 3.05 14.36 -4.49
C ALA A 12 1.65 13.76 -4.25
N VAL A 13 1.45 12.49 -4.63
CA VAL A 13 0.19 11.77 -4.34
C VAL A 13 0.01 11.56 -2.83
N LYS A 14 1.08 11.23 -2.11
CA LYS A 14 1.04 11.11 -0.64
C LYS A 14 0.67 12.43 0.04
N THR A 15 1.28 13.54 -0.36
CA THR A 15 0.95 14.86 0.21
C THR A 15 -0.46 15.29 -0.14
N LEU A 16 -0.91 15.10 -1.39
CA LEU A 16 -2.29 15.43 -1.79
C LEU A 16 -3.33 14.63 -0.98
N ARG A 17 -3.03 13.36 -0.70
CA ARG A 17 -3.89 12.49 0.11
C ARG A 17 -3.99 12.98 1.54
N ARG A 18 -2.84 13.33 2.14
CA ARG A 18 -2.72 13.77 3.53
C ARG A 18 -3.29 15.16 3.75
N ASP A 19 -3.01 16.09 2.84
CA ASP A 19 -3.27 17.53 2.96
C ASP A 19 -4.50 18.03 2.18
N GLY A 20 -5.21 17.14 1.49
CA GLY A 20 -6.51 17.45 0.88
C GLY A 20 -7.62 17.70 1.93
N PRO A 21 -8.75 18.32 1.54
CA PRO A 21 -9.83 18.69 2.46
C PRO A 21 -10.41 17.49 3.22
N VAL A 22 -10.47 16.32 2.58
CA VAL A 22 -10.88 15.05 3.23
C VAL A 22 -9.85 14.59 4.26
N GLY A 23 -8.55 14.72 3.96
CA GLY A 23 -7.46 14.41 4.89
C GLY A 23 -7.39 15.36 6.08
N LEU A 24 -7.75 16.63 5.88
CA LEU A 24 -7.84 17.63 6.93
C LEU A 24 -8.99 17.35 7.91
N VAL A 25 -10.17 17.00 7.40
CA VAL A 25 -11.34 16.61 8.23
C VAL A 25 -11.09 15.30 8.97
N ALA A 26 -10.44 14.34 8.32
CA ALA A 26 -10.08 13.08 8.95
C ALA A 26 -9.04 13.28 10.08
N ARG A 27 -7.99 14.10 9.89
CA ARG A 27 -7.00 14.40 10.94
C ARG A 27 -7.59 15.12 12.16
N THR A 28 -8.60 15.96 11.97
CA THR A 28 -9.25 16.65 13.10
C THR A 28 -10.15 15.71 13.91
N ARG A 29 -10.67 14.64 13.29
CA ARG A 29 -11.51 13.62 13.95
C ARG A 29 -10.72 12.41 14.47
N LEU A 30 -9.67 11.99 13.75
CA LEU A 30 -8.80 10.85 14.07
C LEU A 30 -7.50 11.39 14.64
N ARG A 31 -7.54 11.69 15.94
CA ARG A 31 -6.48 12.38 16.68
C ARG A 31 -5.32 11.45 17.07
N GLU A 32 -5.52 10.14 16.98
CA GLU A 32 -4.53 9.13 17.34
C GLU A 32 -3.49 8.98 16.21
N PRO A 33 -2.18 8.91 16.55
CA PRO A 33 -1.14 8.60 15.58
C PRO A 33 -1.41 7.23 14.93
N GLY A 34 -1.47 7.18 13.60
CA GLY A 34 -1.77 5.96 12.83
C GLY A 34 -3.23 5.81 12.42
N ALA A 35 -4.18 6.36 13.18
CA ALA A 35 -5.62 6.20 12.87
C ALA A 35 -6.03 6.83 11.53
N TYR A 36 -5.35 7.90 11.11
CA TYR A 36 -5.57 8.50 9.80
C TYR A 36 -5.05 7.61 8.66
N GLU A 37 -3.88 7.00 8.85
CA GLU A 37 -3.30 6.07 7.91
C GLU A 37 -4.18 4.81 7.78
N ASP A 38 -4.62 4.23 8.90
CA ASP A 38 -5.52 3.07 8.93
C ASP A 38 -6.85 3.36 8.22
N TRP A 39 -7.44 4.54 8.48
CA TRP A 39 -8.66 4.97 7.79
C TRP A 39 -8.46 5.12 6.27
N CYS A 40 -7.29 5.62 5.84
CA CYS A 40 -6.99 5.71 4.42
C CYS A 40 -6.86 4.32 3.79
N GLU A 41 -6.23 3.38 4.48
CA GLU A 41 -6.08 2.00 4.02
C GLU A 41 -7.44 1.32 3.90
N GLU A 42 -8.29 1.41 4.93
CA GLU A 42 -9.65 0.86 4.91
C GLU A 42 -10.49 1.46 3.76
N ARG A 43 -10.45 2.79 3.60
CA ARG A 43 -11.15 3.47 2.50
C ARG A 43 -10.69 2.97 1.14
N ASP A 44 -9.39 2.74 0.97
CA ASP A 44 -8.84 2.28 -0.30
C ASP A 44 -9.26 0.84 -0.60
N VAL A 45 -9.25 -0.05 0.40
CA VAL A 45 -9.75 -1.42 0.28
C VAL A 45 -11.21 -1.41 -0.16
N ILE A 46 -12.05 -0.59 0.49
CA ILE A 46 -13.46 -0.43 0.12
C ILE A 46 -13.59 0.07 -1.33
N ALA A 47 -12.79 1.06 -1.74
CA ALA A 47 -12.82 1.59 -3.10
C ALA A 47 -12.38 0.56 -4.15
N ILE A 48 -11.40 -0.29 -3.83
CA ILE A 48 -10.95 -1.39 -4.68
C ILE A 48 -12.08 -2.42 -4.83
N ILE A 49 -12.67 -2.89 -3.73
CA ILE A 49 -13.80 -3.84 -3.75
C ILE A 49 -14.95 -3.27 -4.56
N ALA A 50 -15.32 -2.00 -4.34
CA ALA A 50 -16.40 -1.34 -5.07
C ALA A 50 -16.11 -1.24 -6.57
N THR A 51 -14.85 -1.03 -6.95
CA THR A 51 -14.43 -1.00 -8.37
C THR A 51 -14.49 -2.39 -8.98
N LEU A 52 -13.99 -3.41 -8.28
CA LEU A 52 -13.97 -4.79 -8.75
C LEU A 52 -15.38 -5.38 -8.88
N ARG A 53 -16.31 -5.02 -7.99
CA ARG A 53 -17.74 -5.39 -8.07
C ARG A 53 -18.44 -4.93 -9.35
N ARG A 54 -17.85 -4.00 -10.11
CA ARG A 54 -18.42 -3.52 -11.38
C ARG A 54 -18.01 -4.42 -12.56
N LEU A 55 -17.05 -5.32 -12.36
CA LEU A 55 -16.64 -6.28 -13.36
C LEU A 55 -17.64 -7.45 -13.41
N SER A 56 -17.75 -8.09 -14.57
CA SER A 56 -18.50 -9.34 -14.69
C SER A 56 -17.74 -10.50 -14.03
N GLU A 57 -18.46 -11.58 -13.65
CA GLU A 57 -17.84 -12.79 -13.06
C GLU A 57 -16.67 -13.30 -13.90
N ARG A 58 -16.85 -13.40 -15.23
CA ARG A 58 -15.81 -13.83 -16.17
C ARG A 58 -14.57 -12.93 -16.17
N GLN A 59 -14.74 -11.62 -15.90
CA GLN A 59 -13.60 -10.70 -15.79
C GLN A 59 -12.87 -10.87 -14.46
N LEU A 60 -13.58 -11.15 -13.37
CA LEU A 60 -12.99 -11.47 -12.08
C LEU A 60 -12.26 -12.82 -12.11
N GLU A 61 -12.86 -13.84 -12.72
CA GLU A 61 -12.24 -15.16 -12.87
C GLU A 61 -10.90 -15.08 -13.61
N ARG A 62 -10.77 -14.17 -14.59
CA ARG A 62 -9.51 -13.95 -15.32
C ARG A 62 -8.38 -13.42 -14.44
N ILE A 63 -8.70 -12.74 -13.34
CA ILE A 63 -7.74 -12.28 -12.34
C ILE A 63 -7.70 -13.20 -11.11
N GLY A 64 -8.34 -14.38 -11.20
CA GLY A 64 -8.36 -15.37 -10.13
C GLY A 64 -9.24 -15.01 -8.94
N MET A 65 -10.24 -14.15 -9.14
CA MET A 65 -11.18 -13.72 -8.10
C MET A 65 -12.61 -14.15 -8.43
N SER A 66 -13.49 -14.19 -7.44
CA SER A 66 -14.93 -14.39 -7.62
C SER A 66 -15.73 -13.33 -6.88
N HIS A 67 -16.96 -13.03 -7.31
CA HIS A 67 -17.82 -12.12 -6.52
C HIS A 67 -18.17 -12.68 -5.14
N ALA A 68 -18.25 -14.00 -5.02
CA ALA A 68 -18.59 -14.67 -3.77
C ALA A 68 -17.51 -14.49 -2.70
N THR A 69 -16.24 -14.42 -3.11
CA THR A 69 -15.07 -14.31 -2.22
C THR A 69 -14.37 -12.96 -2.30
N LEU A 70 -14.87 -12.01 -3.10
CA LEU A 70 -14.16 -10.80 -3.47
C LEU A 70 -13.60 -9.99 -2.29
N ALA A 71 -14.36 -9.89 -1.20
CA ALA A 71 -13.88 -9.18 -0.01
C ALA A 71 -12.66 -9.88 0.61
N LEU A 72 -12.75 -11.20 0.79
CA LEU A 72 -11.67 -12.03 1.33
C LEU A 72 -10.45 -12.04 0.39
N ASP A 73 -10.68 -12.13 -0.93
CA ASP A 73 -9.61 -12.13 -1.93
C ASP A 73 -8.83 -10.80 -1.91
N VAL A 74 -9.52 -9.68 -1.71
CA VAL A 74 -8.88 -8.36 -1.59
C VAL A 74 -8.16 -8.20 -0.26
N GLU A 75 -8.73 -8.67 0.85
CA GLU A 75 -8.05 -8.68 2.16
C GLU A 75 -6.75 -9.51 2.11
N ASP A 76 -6.80 -10.70 1.51
CA ASP A 76 -5.62 -11.53 1.28
C ASP A 76 -4.57 -10.83 0.40
N LEU A 77 -5.01 -10.12 -0.64
CA LEU A 77 -4.11 -9.35 -1.51
C LEU A 77 -3.40 -8.24 -0.72
N VAL A 78 -4.12 -7.54 0.15
CA VAL A 78 -3.56 -6.50 1.02
C VAL A 78 -2.54 -7.10 1.99
N ALA A 79 -2.88 -8.21 2.65
CA ALA A 79 -1.98 -8.89 3.57
C ALA A 79 -0.69 -9.35 2.89
N ARG A 80 -0.78 -9.89 1.66
CA ARG A 80 0.38 -10.27 0.85
C ARG A 80 1.23 -9.06 0.48
N ALA A 81 0.61 -7.96 0.05
CA ALA A 81 1.33 -6.73 -0.30
C ALA A 81 2.08 -6.11 0.90
N ILE A 82 1.47 -6.14 2.10
CA ILE A 82 2.12 -5.71 3.34
C ILE A 82 3.35 -6.59 3.61
N ARG A 83 3.18 -7.91 3.57
CA ARG A 83 4.27 -8.86 3.81
C ARG A 83 5.41 -8.72 2.80
N GLU A 84 5.11 -8.56 1.52
CA GLU A 84 6.12 -8.33 0.47
C GLU A 84 6.90 -7.03 0.71
N ARG A 85 6.21 -5.96 1.15
CA ARG A 85 6.85 -4.69 1.51
C ARG A 85 7.78 -4.85 2.71
N GLU A 86 7.37 -5.59 3.73
CA GLU A 86 8.20 -5.87 4.91
C GLU A 86 9.47 -6.65 4.52
N ILE A 87 9.31 -7.72 3.75
CA ILE A 87 10.42 -8.54 3.25
C ILE A 87 11.37 -7.69 2.40
N THR A 88 10.84 -6.89 1.48
CA THR A 88 11.65 -5.99 0.65
C THR A 88 12.45 -5.02 1.52
N GLY A 89 11.82 -4.44 2.55
CA GLY A 89 12.49 -3.55 3.49
C GLY A 89 13.56 -4.25 4.34
N GLU A 90 13.37 -5.52 4.67
CA GLU A 90 14.38 -6.34 5.36
C GLU A 90 15.56 -6.67 4.43
N VAL A 91 15.28 -7.11 3.21
CA VAL A 91 16.31 -7.41 2.20
C VAL A 91 17.17 -6.18 1.92
N LEU A 92 16.56 -5.01 1.72
CA LEU A 92 17.30 -3.76 1.53
C LEU A 92 18.21 -3.45 2.73
N ARG A 93 17.72 -3.63 3.96
CA ARG A 93 18.54 -3.45 5.17
C ARG A 93 19.72 -4.41 5.24
N VAL A 94 19.54 -5.67 4.85
CA VAL A 94 20.60 -6.68 4.83
C VAL A 94 21.65 -6.34 3.76
N VAL A 95 21.21 -5.92 2.57
CA VAL A 95 22.12 -5.51 1.48
C VAL A 95 22.91 -4.25 1.87
N ASP A 96 22.28 -3.27 2.50
CA ASP A 96 22.95 -2.03 2.92
C ASP A 96 23.99 -2.26 4.03
N THR A 97 23.78 -3.26 4.89
CA THR A 97 24.71 -3.60 6.00
C THR A 97 25.79 -4.60 5.63
N ALA A 98 25.65 -5.33 4.51
CA ALA A 98 26.66 -6.26 4.00
C ALA A 98 28.03 -5.61 3.69
N PRO A 99 28.14 -4.46 3.00
CA PRO A 99 29.44 -3.85 2.70
C PRO A 99 30.16 -3.33 3.96
N GLN A 100 29.42 -2.98 5.02
CA GLN A 100 29.99 -2.48 6.28
C GLN A 100 30.61 -3.59 7.13
N ARG A 101 30.10 -4.83 7.02
CA ARG A 101 30.68 -5.99 7.72
C ARG A 101 31.94 -6.54 7.05
N MET A 102 32.06 -6.44 5.73
CA MET A 102 33.29 -6.83 5.03
C MET A 102 34.47 -5.89 5.31
N MET A 103 34.21 -4.60 5.54
CA MET A 103 35.26 -3.62 5.85
C MET A 103 35.67 -3.55 7.33
N ALA A 104 34.90 -4.17 8.23
CA ALA A 104 35.22 -4.23 9.66
C ALA A 104 35.97 -5.51 10.07
N ALA A 105 36.26 -6.40 9.10
CA ALA A 105 36.96 -7.66 9.30
C ALA A 105 38.41 -7.66 8.75
N GLU A 106 38.94 -6.49 8.38
CA GLU A 106 40.37 -6.25 8.08
C GLU A 106 41.11 -5.68 9.29
#